data_AF-A0A7J2IU30-F1
#
_entry.id   AF-A0A7J2IU30-F1
#
_cell.length_a   1.000
_cell.length_b   1.000
_cell.length_c   1.000
_cell.angle_alpha   90.00
_cell.angle_beta   90.00
_cell.angle_gamma   90.00
#
_symmetry.space_group_name_H-M   'P 1'
#
loop_
_entity.id
_entity.type
_entity.pdbx_description
1 polymer ?
#
loop_
_entity_poly.entity_id
_entity_poly.type
_entity_poly.pdbx_seq_one_letter_code
_entity_poly.pdbx_strand_id
1 'polypeptide(L)'
;MMALLHPFLVLVATLLSLAFISYLGALTLAFLLVRGLVREEHAKEFLLAPLARLGPYPVAFLVLVGALAAILANANVFTYTIMTLALVLLPSLIVALPVSSLLSLLALLSSYGRKIWPALLAFLPPAAACIYLASSVALMLSTYVTGGYVFFFLLTSLAFSISGCVDAVPRAMSEG
;
A
#
# COMPACT_ATOMS: atom_id res chain seq x y z
N MET A 1 -14.65 -27.99 8.89
CA MET A 1 -13.83 -27.08 8.04
C MET A 1 -14.34 -25.63 8.04
N MET A 2 -15.65 -25.37 7.94
CA MET A 2 -16.20 -23.99 8.00
C MET A 2 -15.95 -23.23 9.32
N ALA A 3 -15.88 -23.91 10.48
CA ALA A 3 -15.69 -23.26 11.78
C ALA A 3 -14.31 -22.61 11.99
N LEU A 4 -13.28 -23.02 11.24
CA LEU A 4 -11.91 -22.48 11.31
C LEU A 4 -11.64 -21.38 10.27
N LEU A 5 -12.44 -21.30 9.21
CA LEU A 5 -12.27 -20.31 8.14
C LEU A 5 -12.63 -18.90 8.62
N HIS A 6 -13.71 -18.78 9.40
CA HIS A 6 -14.18 -17.51 9.93
C HIS A 6 -13.18 -16.82 10.89
N PRO A 7 -12.64 -17.48 11.93
CA PRO A 7 -11.65 -16.85 12.81
C PRO A 7 -10.35 -16.50 12.08
N PHE A 8 -9.95 -17.29 11.08
CA PHE A 8 -8.76 -17.01 10.26
C PHE A 8 -8.94 -15.75 9.41
N LEU A 9 -10.07 -15.62 8.70
CA LEU A 9 -10.37 -14.42 7.91
C LEU A 9 -10.49 -13.18 8.79
N VAL A 10 -11.07 -13.30 9.99
CA VAL A 10 -11.12 -12.20 10.97
C VAL A 10 -9.72 -11.80 11.42
N LEU A 11 -8.82 -12.75 11.71
CA LEU A 11 -7.43 -12.46 12.06
C LEU A 11 -6.70 -11.73 10.93
N VAL A 12 -6.81 -12.23 9.70
CA VAL A 12 -6.23 -11.60 8.50
C VAL A 12 -6.74 -10.17 8.32
N ALA A 13 -8.06 -9.97 8.41
CA ALA A 13 -8.67 -8.65 8.29
C ALA A 13 -8.21 -7.71 9.43
N THR A 14 -8.08 -8.21 10.66
CA THR A 14 -7.63 -7.44 11.82
C THR A 14 -6.19 -6.98 11.65
N LEU A 15 -5.30 -7.87 11.23
CA LEU A 15 -3.89 -7.55 11.01
C LEU A 15 -3.69 -6.58 9.84
N LEU A 16 -4.43 -6.74 8.74
CA LEU A 16 -4.39 -5.80 7.62
C LEU A 16 -4.96 -4.43 8.01
N SER A 17 -6.02 -4.40 8.82
CA SER A 17 -6.57 -3.15 9.36
C SER A 17 -5.56 -2.45 10.28
N LEU A 18 -4.89 -3.21 11.15
CA LEU A 18 -3.87 -2.68 12.04
C LEU A 18 -2.64 -2.18 11.26
N ALA A 19 -2.24 -2.89 10.19
CA ALA A 19 -1.21 -2.44 9.28
C ALA A 19 -1.58 -1.11 8.61
N PHE A 20 -2.82 -0.99 8.15
CA PHE A 20 -3.31 0.23 7.51
C PHE A 20 -3.39 1.40 8.51
N ILE A 21 -3.89 1.17 9.73
CA ILE A 21 -3.90 2.18 10.80
C ILE A 21 -2.46 2.62 11.13
N SER A 22 -1.53 1.68 11.19
CA SER A 22 -0.11 1.97 11.43
C SER A 22 0.48 2.86 10.33
N TYR A 23 0.14 2.58 9.06
CA TYR A 23 0.49 3.44 7.92
C TYR A 23 -0.11 4.84 8.03
N LEU A 24 -1.41 4.95 8.34
CA LEU A 24 -2.06 6.26 8.55
C LEU A 24 -1.40 7.04 9.69
N GLY A 25 -1.00 6.35 10.76
CA GLY A 25 -0.21 6.93 11.85
C GLY A 25 1.14 7.45 11.37
N ALA A 26 1.88 6.65 10.58
CA ALA A 26 3.15 7.06 9.96
C ALA A 26 2.99 8.34 9.15
N LEU A 27 1.99 8.35 8.26
CA LEU A 27 1.69 9.46 7.35
C LEU A 27 1.29 10.72 8.12
N THR A 28 0.47 10.59 9.16
CA THR A 28 0.01 11.71 9.98
C THR A 28 1.18 12.32 10.76
N LEU A 29 2.02 11.50 11.40
CA LEU A 29 3.21 11.98 12.11
C LEU A 29 4.19 12.71 11.18
N ALA A 30 4.47 12.11 10.02
CA ALA A 30 5.31 12.73 9.01
C ALA A 30 4.72 14.06 8.53
N PHE A 31 3.42 14.08 8.22
CA PHE A 31 2.74 15.28 7.75
C PHE A 31 2.75 16.41 8.77
N LEU A 32 2.48 16.12 10.05
CA LEU A 32 2.52 17.13 11.12
C LEU A 32 3.90 17.77 11.27
N LEU A 33 4.96 17.00 11.05
CA LEU A 33 6.34 17.48 11.14
C LEU A 33 6.81 18.20 9.87
N VAL A 34 6.23 17.90 8.71
CA VAL A 34 6.51 18.59 7.43
C VAL A 34 5.67 19.86 7.29
N ARG A 35 4.47 19.89 7.86
CA ARG A 35 3.51 21.00 7.78
C ARG A 35 4.12 22.26 8.41
N GLY A 36 4.37 23.27 7.59
CA GLY A 36 5.00 24.53 7.99
C GLY A 36 6.51 24.61 7.75
N LEU A 37 7.17 23.50 7.41
CA LEU A 37 8.59 23.49 6.98
C LEU A 37 8.75 23.52 5.45
N VAL A 38 7.69 23.13 4.74
CA VAL A 38 7.66 22.93 3.28
C VAL A 38 6.48 23.73 2.69
N ARG A 39 6.56 24.09 1.39
CA ARG A 39 5.44 24.71 0.65
C ARG A 39 4.20 23.83 0.75
N GLU A 40 3.01 24.43 0.90
CA GLU A 40 1.76 23.68 1.06
C GLU A 40 1.49 22.69 -0.07
N GLU A 41 1.88 23.04 -1.30
CA GLU A 41 1.73 22.20 -2.49
C GLU A 41 2.48 20.88 -2.33
N HIS A 42 3.76 20.92 -1.98
CA HIS A 42 4.57 19.72 -1.77
C HIS A 42 4.12 18.91 -0.54
N ALA A 43 3.57 19.57 0.49
CA ALA A 43 3.01 18.87 1.66
C ALA A 43 1.70 18.14 1.33
N LYS A 44 0.84 18.73 0.49
CA LYS A 44 -0.38 18.07 -0.02
C LYS A 44 -0.05 16.95 -0.99
N GLU A 45 0.93 17.16 -1.86
CA GLU A 45 1.43 16.16 -2.79
C GLU A 45 1.99 14.95 -2.03
N PHE A 46 2.78 15.15 -0.98
CA PHE A 46 3.25 14.07 -0.12
C PHE A 46 2.11 13.20 0.45
N LEU A 47 0.99 13.81 0.83
CA LEU A 47 -0.17 13.12 1.42
C LEU A 47 -0.97 12.35 0.37
N LEU A 48 -1.17 12.95 -0.81
CA LEU A 48 -2.06 12.45 -1.85
C LEU A 48 -1.36 11.56 -2.89
N ALA A 49 -0.08 11.76 -3.15
CA ALA A 49 0.65 11.05 -4.20
C ALA A 49 0.63 9.51 -4.04
N PRO A 50 0.85 8.94 -2.83
CA PRO A 50 0.74 7.49 -2.64
C PRO A 50 -0.67 6.96 -2.97
N LEU A 51 -1.71 7.71 -2.59
CA LEU A 51 -3.11 7.35 -2.86
C LEU A 51 -3.47 7.50 -4.34
N ALA A 52 -3.02 8.56 -4.99
CA ALA A 52 -3.28 8.83 -6.40
C ALA A 52 -2.61 7.78 -7.30
N ARG A 53 -1.41 7.31 -6.93
CA ARG A 53 -0.68 6.28 -7.68
C ARG A 53 -1.21 4.88 -7.44
N LEU A 54 -1.55 4.54 -6.19
CA LEU A 54 -1.96 3.18 -5.85
C LEU A 54 -3.48 2.94 -5.88
N GLY A 55 -4.28 4.00 -5.79
CA GLY A 55 -5.75 3.95 -5.81
C GLY A 55 -6.38 3.40 -7.09
N PRO A 56 -5.83 3.67 -8.30
CA PRO A 56 -6.39 3.14 -9.54
C PRO A 56 -6.32 1.61 -9.65
N TYR A 57 -5.34 0.95 -9.01
CA TYR A 57 -5.16 -0.50 -9.11
C TYR A 57 -6.36 -1.32 -8.60
N PRO A 58 -6.85 -1.13 -7.37
CA PRO A 58 -8.03 -1.85 -6.90
C PRO A 58 -9.27 -1.59 -7.77
N VAL A 59 -9.44 -0.36 -8.28
CA VAL A 59 -10.58 -0.02 -9.16
C VAL A 59 -10.47 -0.72 -10.51
N ALA A 60 -9.33 -0.62 -11.18
CA ALA A 60 -9.08 -1.25 -12.48
C ALA A 60 -9.24 -2.77 -12.40
N PHE A 61 -8.79 -3.38 -11.30
CA PHE A 61 -8.98 -4.80 -11.06
C PHE A 61 -10.44 -5.18 -10.81
N LEU A 62 -11.20 -4.41 -10.03
CA LEU A 62 -12.64 -4.66 -9.85
C LEU A 62 -13.39 -4.61 -11.18
N VAL A 63 -13.04 -3.66 -12.06
CA VAL A 63 -13.61 -3.56 -13.41
C VAL A 63 -13.26 -4.80 -14.24
N LEU A 64 -12.00 -5.23 -14.23
CA LEU A 64 -11.55 -6.41 -14.97
C LEU A 64 -12.27 -7.69 -14.50
N VAL A 65 -12.38 -7.89 -13.19
CA VAL A 65 -13.05 -9.05 -12.61
C VAL A 65 -14.55 -9.04 -12.88
N GLY A 66 -15.19 -7.87 -12.81
CA GLY A 66 -16.59 -7.67 -13.17
C GLY A 66 -16.85 -7.99 -14.65
N ALA A 67 -15.99 -7.53 -15.54
CA ALA A 67 -16.07 -7.83 -16.97
C ALA A 67 -15.92 -9.33 -17.24
N LEU A 68 -14.95 -9.99 -16.59
CA LEU A 68 -14.73 -11.44 -16.74
C LEU A 68 -15.95 -12.25 -16.27
N ALA A 69 -16.54 -11.87 -15.14
CA ALA A 69 -17.72 -12.52 -14.60
C ALA A 69 -18.95 -12.35 -15.51
N ALA A 70 -19.11 -11.17 -16.12
CA ALA A 70 -20.17 -10.90 -17.07
C ALA A 70 -20.02 -11.74 -18.35
N ILE A 71 -18.80 -11.86 -18.88
CA ILE A 71 -18.50 -12.68 -20.07
C ILE A 71 -18.80 -14.16 -19.80
N LEU A 72 -18.41 -14.66 -18.63
CA LEU A 72 -18.60 -16.06 -18.24
C LEU A 72 -20.01 -16.36 -17.72
N ALA A 73 -20.88 -15.35 -17.59
CA ALA A 73 -22.22 -15.42 -17.01
C ALA A 73 -22.26 -16.17 -15.65
N ASN A 74 -21.17 -16.06 -14.86
CA ASN A 74 -20.99 -16.87 -13.66
C ASN A 74 -20.59 -16.01 -12.46
N ALA A 75 -21.56 -15.75 -11.59
CA ALA A 75 -21.37 -14.96 -10.37
C ALA A 75 -20.37 -15.60 -9.38
N ASN A 76 -20.18 -16.92 -9.42
CA ASN A 76 -19.20 -17.57 -8.53
C ASN A 76 -17.77 -17.22 -8.94
N VAL A 77 -17.50 -17.03 -10.23
CA VAL A 77 -16.18 -16.59 -10.73
C VAL A 77 -15.82 -15.22 -10.16
N PHE A 78 -16.78 -14.30 -10.11
CA PHE A 78 -16.62 -12.98 -9.49
C PHE A 78 -16.20 -13.11 -8.02
N THR A 79 -16.94 -13.89 -7.23
CA THR A 79 -16.70 -14.07 -5.79
C THR A 79 -15.35 -14.71 -5.50
N TYR A 80 -15.00 -15.80 -6.18
CA TYR A 80 -13.71 -16.47 -5.98
C TYR A 80 -12.54 -15.60 -6.43
N THR A 81 -12.70 -14.87 -7.53
CA THR A 81 -11.63 -14.00 -8.05
C THR A 81 -11.42 -12.80 -7.13
N ILE A 82 -12.49 -12.18 -6.62
CA ILE A 82 -12.39 -11.12 -5.60
C ILE A 82 -11.72 -11.62 -4.32
N MET A 83 -12.10 -12.81 -3.84
CA MET A 83 -11.44 -13.39 -2.66
C MET A 83 -9.95 -13.60 -2.90
N THR A 84 -9.57 -14.20 -4.03
CA THR A 84 -8.16 -14.44 -4.37
C THR A 84 -7.40 -13.10 -4.50
N LEU A 85 -8.07 -12.09 -5.04
CA LEU A 85 -7.53 -10.74 -5.22
C LEU A 85 -7.34 -10.00 -3.90
N ALA A 86 -8.30 -10.09 -2.98
CA ALA A 86 -8.18 -9.54 -1.64
C ALA A 86 -7.05 -10.23 -0.85
N LEU A 87 -6.85 -11.53 -1.08
CA LEU A 87 -5.81 -12.28 -0.41
C LEU A 87 -4.40 -11.95 -0.90
N VAL A 88 -4.21 -11.65 -2.20
CA VAL A 88 -2.87 -11.34 -2.75
C VAL A 88 -2.61 -9.84 -2.87
N LEU A 89 -3.53 -9.08 -3.49
CA LEU A 89 -3.27 -7.68 -3.84
C LEU A 89 -3.37 -6.75 -2.62
N LEU A 90 -4.28 -7.00 -1.69
CA LEU A 90 -4.49 -6.13 -0.54
C LEU A 90 -3.25 -6.04 0.37
N PRO A 91 -2.63 -7.15 0.81
CA PRO A 91 -1.37 -7.06 1.55
C PRO A 91 -0.25 -6.42 0.72
N SER A 92 -0.17 -6.68 -0.60
CA SER A 92 0.83 -6.04 -1.46
C SER A 92 0.65 -4.52 -1.57
N LEU A 93 -0.57 -4.04 -1.71
CA LEU A 93 -0.89 -2.60 -1.75
C LEU A 93 -0.56 -1.94 -0.41
N ILE A 94 -0.87 -2.60 0.71
CA ILE A 94 -0.55 -2.09 2.05
C ILE A 94 0.97 -1.98 2.25
N VAL A 95 1.77 -2.88 1.68
CA VAL A 95 3.25 -2.76 1.69
C VAL A 95 3.74 -1.66 0.75
N ALA A 96 3.12 -1.50 -0.42
CA ALA A 96 3.55 -0.51 -1.40
C ALA A 96 3.31 0.95 -0.94
N LEU A 97 2.27 1.19 -0.14
CA LEU A 97 1.94 2.50 0.43
C LEU A 97 3.11 3.14 1.22
N PRO A 98 3.64 2.53 2.30
CA PRO A 98 4.76 3.09 3.05
C PRO A 98 6.04 3.23 2.23
N VAL A 99 6.28 2.34 1.27
CA VAL A 99 7.44 2.44 0.36
C VAL A 99 7.32 3.67 -0.54
N SER A 100 6.15 3.89 -1.15
CA SER A 100 5.87 5.07 -1.97
C SER A 100 5.96 6.37 -1.15
N SER A 101 5.45 6.37 0.08
CA SER A 101 5.51 7.53 0.98
C SER A 101 6.94 7.81 1.46
N LEU A 102 7.73 6.79 1.73
CA LEU A 102 9.14 6.94 2.10
C LEU A 102 9.94 7.64 0.99
N LEU A 103 9.73 7.25 -0.26
CA LEU A 103 10.39 7.88 -1.41
C LEU A 103 9.99 9.36 -1.56
N SER A 104 8.72 9.67 -1.32
CA SER A 104 8.24 11.05 -1.34
C SER A 104 8.89 11.88 -0.21
N LEU A 105 9.09 11.31 0.98
CA LEU A 105 9.86 11.95 2.06
C LEU A 105 11.33 12.13 1.70
N LEU A 106 11.95 11.17 1.00
CA LEU A 106 13.33 11.29 0.55
C LEU A 106 13.50 12.38 -0.53
N ALA A 107 12.52 12.54 -1.43
CA ALA A 107 12.49 13.65 -2.38
C ALA A 107 12.31 15.02 -1.70
N LEU A 108 11.51 15.09 -0.64
CA LEU A 108 11.43 16.28 0.21
C LEU A 108 12.74 16.55 0.95
N LEU A 109 13.40 15.49 1.44
CA LEU A 109 14.69 15.59 2.12
C LEU A 109 15.79 16.12 1.18
N SER A 110 15.82 15.72 -0.09
CA SER A 110 16.79 16.24 -1.06
C SER A 110 16.54 17.72 -1.38
N SER A 111 15.27 18.15 -1.39
CA SER A 111 14.87 19.52 -1.74
C SER A 111 14.97 20.52 -0.57
N TYR A 112 14.63 20.09 0.65
CA TYR A 112 14.57 20.95 1.85
C TYR A 112 15.66 20.65 2.88
N GLY A 113 16.53 19.67 2.59
CA GLY A 113 17.69 19.33 3.40
C GLY A 113 17.35 18.88 4.81
N ARG A 114 18.20 19.24 5.78
CA ARG A 114 18.16 18.68 7.14
C ARG A 114 16.84 18.89 7.91
N LYS A 115 16.01 19.83 7.49
CA LYS A 115 14.73 20.16 8.14
C LYS A 115 13.72 18.99 8.11
N ILE A 116 13.86 18.05 7.17
CA ILE A 116 12.91 16.93 6.99
C ILE A 116 13.30 15.67 7.78
N TRP A 117 14.51 15.61 8.36
CA TRP A 117 14.96 14.45 9.15
C TRP A 117 14.00 14.01 10.27
N PRO A 118 13.43 14.92 11.07
CA PRO A 118 12.48 14.55 12.12
C PRO A 118 11.25 13.83 11.57
N ALA A 119 10.74 14.27 10.41
CA ALA A 119 9.59 13.63 9.76
C ALA A 119 9.92 12.21 9.30
N LEU A 120 11.13 11.99 8.77
CA LEU A 120 11.58 10.66 8.34
C LEU A 120 11.77 9.71 9.53
N LEU A 121 12.33 10.21 10.64
CA LEU A 121 12.49 9.43 11.87
C LEU A 121 11.15 9.09 12.53
N ALA A 122 10.16 10.00 12.47
CA ALA A 122 8.81 9.74 12.99
C ALA A 122 8.00 8.80 12.07
N PHE A 123 8.27 8.81 10.77
CA PHE A 123 7.61 7.96 9.78
C PHE A 123 8.05 6.50 9.85
N LEU A 124 9.35 6.25 10.05
CA LEU A 124 9.95 4.92 9.91
C LEU A 124 9.37 3.86 10.85
N PRO A 125 9.21 4.07 12.18
CA PRO A 125 8.75 3.02 13.08
C PRO A 125 7.33 2.52 12.76
N PRO A 126 6.32 3.40 12.57
CA PRO A 126 4.98 2.94 12.19
C PRO A 126 4.95 2.37 10.76
N ALA A 127 5.73 2.92 9.83
CA ALA A 127 5.85 2.35 8.48
C ALA A 127 6.44 0.92 8.52
N ALA A 128 7.45 0.67 9.36
CA ALA A 128 8.04 -0.66 9.55
C ALA A 128 7.01 -1.64 10.16
N ALA A 129 6.24 -1.19 11.15
CA ALA A 129 5.16 -2.00 11.73
C ALA A 129 4.08 -2.35 10.70
N CYS A 130 3.69 -1.40 9.83
CA CYS A 130 2.79 -1.66 8.71
C CYS A 130 3.32 -2.77 7.78
N ILE A 131 4.56 -2.64 7.30
CA ILE A 131 5.19 -3.62 6.41
C ILE A 131 5.29 -4.99 7.08
N TYR A 132 5.68 -5.03 8.37
CA TYR A 132 5.79 -6.26 9.14
C TYR A 132 4.45 -6.99 9.27
N LEU A 133 3.38 -6.26 9.62
CA LEU A 133 2.04 -6.84 9.78
C LEU A 133 1.49 -7.36 8.45
N ALA A 134 1.61 -6.59 7.37
CA ALA A 134 1.16 -7.01 6.03
C ALA A 134 1.95 -8.22 5.50
N SER A 135 3.27 -8.25 5.74
CA SER A 135 4.12 -9.39 5.36
C SER A 135 3.81 -10.63 6.19
N SER A 136 3.51 -10.46 7.49
CA SER A 136 3.09 -11.56 8.37
C SER A 136 1.77 -12.18 7.90
N VAL A 137 0.83 -11.36 7.43
CA VAL A 137 -0.40 -11.84 6.80
C VAL A 137 -0.10 -12.61 5.53
N ALA A 138 0.79 -12.11 4.65
CA ALA A 138 1.18 -12.83 3.45
C ALA A 138 1.82 -14.20 3.77
N LEU A 139 2.69 -14.26 4.78
CA LEU A 139 3.28 -15.52 5.25
C LEU A 139 2.22 -16.47 5.80
N MET A 140 1.28 -15.97 6.61
CA MET A 140 0.16 -16.76 7.11
C MET A 140 -0.72 -17.29 5.97
N LEU A 141 -0.98 -16.49 4.93
CA LEU A 141 -1.76 -16.94 3.78
C LEU A 141 -1.00 -17.99 2.95
N SER A 142 0.32 -17.89 2.86
CA SER A 142 1.14 -18.84 2.09
C SER A 142 1.11 -20.27 2.62
N THR A 143 0.76 -20.49 3.88
CA THR A 143 0.61 -21.85 4.43
C THR A 143 -0.71 -22.51 4.01
N TYR A 144 -1.69 -21.71 3.55
CA TYR A 144 -3.01 -22.18 3.13
C TYR A 144 -3.26 -22.07 1.62
N VAL A 145 -2.50 -21.22 0.92
CA VAL A 145 -2.60 -20.99 -0.52
C VAL A 145 -1.37 -21.61 -1.21
N THR A 146 -1.57 -22.17 -2.41
CA THR A 146 -0.55 -22.85 -3.24
C THR A 146 0.84 -22.20 -3.20
N GLY A 147 1.90 -23.02 -3.37
CA GLY A 147 3.31 -22.60 -3.23
C GLY A 147 3.80 -21.41 -4.08
N GLY A 148 3.03 -20.94 -5.07
CA GLY A 148 3.31 -19.71 -5.82
C GLY A 148 2.90 -18.41 -5.12
N TYR A 149 2.11 -18.45 -4.05
CA TYR A 149 1.52 -17.26 -3.42
C TYR A 149 2.56 -16.21 -3.02
N VAL A 150 3.64 -16.63 -2.34
CA VAL A 150 4.69 -15.71 -1.85
C VAL A 150 5.37 -15.01 -3.03
N PHE A 151 5.64 -15.75 -4.10
CA PHE A 151 6.23 -15.19 -5.31
C PHE A 151 5.32 -14.13 -5.93
N PHE A 152 4.03 -14.41 -6.07
CA PHE A 152 3.06 -13.44 -6.58
C PHE A 152 2.96 -12.21 -5.68
N PHE A 153 2.86 -12.40 -4.36
CA PHE A 153 2.84 -11.31 -3.38
C PHE A 153 4.09 -10.41 -3.50
N LEU A 154 5.28 -10.98 -3.60
CA LEU A 154 6.51 -10.21 -3.75
C LEU A 154 6.54 -9.45 -5.08
N LEU A 155 6.16 -10.12 -6.18
CA LEU A 155 6.11 -9.50 -7.51
C LEU A 155 5.12 -8.33 -7.56
N THR A 156 3.91 -8.49 -7.02
CA THR A 156 2.90 -7.44 -6.99
C THR A 156 3.29 -6.31 -6.05
N SER A 157 3.86 -6.63 -4.89
CA SER A 157 4.37 -5.59 -3.96
C SER A 157 5.47 -4.76 -4.60
N LEU A 158 6.39 -5.42 -5.33
CA LEU A 158 7.45 -4.75 -6.06
C LEU A 158 6.88 -3.90 -7.20
N ALA A 159 5.99 -4.46 -8.02
CA ALA A 159 5.37 -3.74 -9.14
C ALA A 159 4.60 -2.51 -8.67
N PHE A 160 3.79 -2.63 -7.60
CA PHE A 160 3.08 -1.50 -7.01
C PHE A 160 4.03 -0.49 -6.38
N SER A 161 5.08 -0.93 -5.70
CA SER A 161 6.09 -0.03 -5.16
C SER A 161 6.76 0.76 -6.27
N ILE A 162 7.23 0.08 -7.33
CA ILE A 162 7.85 0.71 -8.51
C ILE A 162 6.89 1.68 -9.19
N SER A 163 5.62 1.29 -9.39
CA SER A 163 4.67 2.22 -10.00
C SER A 163 4.34 3.41 -9.10
N GLY A 164 4.41 3.22 -7.77
CA GLY A 164 4.42 4.30 -6.80
C GLY A 164 5.63 5.24 -6.95
N CYS A 165 6.73 4.80 -7.59
CA CYS A 165 7.94 5.57 -7.82
C CYS A 165 7.93 6.39 -9.13
N VAL A 166 7.27 5.91 -10.20
CA VAL A 166 7.46 6.44 -11.57
C VAL A 166 7.08 7.92 -11.70
N ASP A 167 6.22 8.45 -10.82
CA ASP A 167 5.86 9.87 -10.76
C ASP A 167 6.35 10.58 -9.48
N ALA A 168 7.23 9.96 -8.67
CA ALA A 168 7.73 10.50 -7.40
C ALA A 168 8.71 11.67 -7.55
N VAL A 169 9.14 11.94 -8.79
CA VAL A 169 9.92 13.14 -9.11
C VAL A 169 8.92 14.28 -9.32
N PRO A 170 8.90 15.30 -8.44
CA PRO A 170 8.03 16.46 -8.62
C PRO A 170 8.37 17.11 -9.97
N ARG A 171 7.36 17.31 -10.83
CA ARG A 171 7.49 18.18 -12.01
C ARG A 171 7.90 19.62 -11.66
N ALA A 172 7.90 19.97 -10.38
CA ALA A 172 8.38 21.24 -9.82
C ALA A 172 9.91 21.44 -9.90
N MET A 173 10.71 20.45 -10.32
CA MET A 173 12.14 20.66 -10.62
C MET A 173 12.41 21.15 -12.05
N SER A 174 11.37 21.27 -12.90
CA SER A 174 11.51 21.71 -14.29
C SER A 174 11.41 23.24 -14.48
N GLU A 175 11.10 23.99 -13.42
CA GLU A 175 10.99 25.46 -13.47
C GLU A 175 11.97 26.11 -12.48
N GLY A 176 13.23 25.68 -12.53
CA GLY A 176 14.37 26.41 -11.99
C GLY A 176 14.94 27.36 -13.04
#